data_AF-A0A4Q7WZM5-F1
#
_entry.id   AF-A0A4Q7WZM5-F1
#
_cell.length_a   1.000
_cell.length_b   1.000
_cell.length_c   1.000
_cell.angle_alpha   90.00
_cell.angle_beta   90.00
_cell.angle_gamma   90.00
#
_symmetry.space_group_name_H-M   'P 1'
#
loop_
_entity.id
_entity.type
_entity.pdbx_description
1 polymer ?
#
loop_
_entity_poly.entity_id
_entity_poly.type
_entity_poly.pdbx_seq_one_letter_code
_entity_poly.pdbx_strand_id
1 'polypeptide(L)'
;MTADPVAATAAYERWLADRIPVVPEDLELKHRELAADPLRFLRGTYYLWLERVTELAPYVLDGPQVPAVGDLHVQNFGTWLDHRGVRRWGVNDLDELAWGSPALDLLRLAVSAVLTPQVSISPKRICRLLLDTWSMAKPGRAVDLADPGAEHLRALVPKETDADRYYGKLREGAPADPSVLPAGVQAAVKIDNASWHHRQAGTGSLGHPRMVAVGKDIAREVKVVGPPTAGYVPIGAQSDDLLYGRVLSAIRGPYPMRRIDGWQLRALSPDVERITIESLRPKAVELVLTSMARAAVDVHGVIPHHLHDARGHVETLPPTWLLDATRQLTDDTKSRYDEYAASSS
;
A
#
# COMPACT_ATOMS: atom_id res chain seq x y z
N MET A 1 -0.06 15.46 -23.94
CA MET A 1 1.40 15.20 -24.01
C MET A 1 1.64 14.10 -23.01
N THR A 2 2.08 12.92 -23.45
CA THR A 2 2.50 11.85 -22.54
C THR A 2 3.59 12.40 -21.63
N ALA A 3 3.31 12.51 -20.34
CA ALA A 3 4.24 13.08 -19.38
C ALA A 3 5.51 12.21 -19.33
N ASP A 4 6.65 12.82 -19.59
CA ASP A 4 7.96 12.21 -19.35
C ASP A 4 8.03 11.76 -17.88
N PRO A 5 8.23 10.46 -17.60
CA PRO A 5 8.18 9.93 -16.25
C PRO A 5 9.25 10.52 -15.33
N VAL A 6 10.41 10.95 -15.86
CA VAL A 6 11.45 11.62 -15.06
C VAL A 6 11.00 13.02 -14.66
N ALA A 7 10.52 13.81 -15.63
CA ALA A 7 10.00 15.15 -15.38
C ALA A 7 8.79 15.14 -14.42
N ALA A 8 7.89 14.16 -14.57
CA ALA A 8 6.73 13.97 -13.68
C ALA A 8 7.15 13.62 -12.25
N THR A 9 8.14 12.71 -12.10
CA THR A 9 8.72 12.36 -10.80
C THR A 9 9.32 13.58 -10.11
N ALA A 10 10.15 14.34 -10.81
CA ALA A 10 10.77 15.54 -10.27
C ALA A 10 9.75 16.64 -9.94
N ALA A 11 8.66 16.76 -10.71
CA ALA A 11 7.58 17.70 -10.43
C ALA A 11 6.81 17.33 -9.15
N TYR A 12 6.50 16.03 -8.97
CA TYR A 12 5.87 15.54 -7.75
C TYR A 12 6.77 15.75 -6.52
N GLU A 13 8.07 15.47 -6.62
CA GLU A 13 9.01 15.64 -5.52
C GLU A 13 9.18 17.11 -5.10
N ARG A 14 9.19 18.05 -6.06
CA ARG A 14 9.14 19.49 -5.75
C ARG A 14 7.85 19.86 -5.02
N TRP A 15 6.70 19.41 -5.52
CA TRP A 15 5.41 19.65 -4.89
C TRP A 15 5.34 19.07 -3.46
N LEU A 16 5.95 17.92 -3.22
CA LEU A 16 6.05 17.29 -1.91
C LEU A 16 6.98 18.06 -0.97
N ALA A 17 8.14 18.51 -1.46
CA ALA A 17 9.13 19.28 -0.70
C ALA A 17 8.60 20.65 -0.22
N ASP A 18 7.63 21.23 -0.93
CA ASP A 18 6.94 22.45 -0.48
C ASP A 18 5.99 22.21 0.72
N ARG A 19 5.72 20.94 1.08
CA ARG A 19 4.68 20.56 2.06
C ARG A 19 5.21 19.77 3.24
N ILE A 20 6.26 18.99 3.06
CA ILE A 20 6.95 18.28 4.12
C ILE A 20 8.46 18.44 3.97
N PRO A 21 9.24 18.31 5.07
CA PRO A 21 10.68 18.12 4.94
C PRO A 21 10.94 16.87 4.10
N VAL A 22 11.92 16.93 3.21
CA VAL A 22 12.33 15.81 2.37
C VAL A 22 13.77 15.45 2.68
N VAL A 23 14.05 14.14 2.76
CA VAL A 23 15.39 13.59 2.98
C VAL A 23 16.02 13.28 1.61
N PRO A 24 17.00 14.07 1.12
CA PRO A 24 17.55 13.91 -0.23
C PRO A 24 18.19 12.54 -0.48
N GLU A 25 18.90 11.99 0.50
CA GLU A 25 19.58 10.69 0.38
C GLU A 25 18.57 9.54 0.18
N ASP A 26 17.36 9.67 0.76
CA ASP A 26 16.29 8.70 0.56
C ASP A 26 15.69 8.82 -0.85
N LEU A 27 15.61 10.03 -1.42
CA LEU A 27 15.18 10.21 -2.81
C LEU A 27 16.19 9.59 -3.80
N GLU A 28 17.49 9.71 -3.56
CA GLU A 28 18.50 9.02 -4.38
C GLU A 28 18.31 7.50 -4.36
N LEU A 29 18.00 6.94 -3.18
CA LEU A 29 17.62 5.53 -3.07
C LEU A 29 16.31 5.24 -3.82
N LYS A 30 15.32 6.13 -3.74
CA LYS A 30 14.05 6.01 -4.46
C LYS A 30 14.28 5.88 -5.95
N HIS A 31 15.06 6.77 -6.56
CA HIS A 31 15.31 6.73 -8.00
C HIS A 31 15.98 5.41 -8.42
N ARG A 32 16.93 4.89 -7.63
CA ARG A 32 17.52 3.56 -7.87
C ARG A 32 16.50 2.42 -7.76
N GLU A 33 15.60 2.48 -6.78
CA GLU A 33 14.54 1.48 -6.63
C GLU A 33 13.49 1.53 -7.76
N LEU A 34 13.16 2.74 -8.24
CA LEU A 34 12.23 2.96 -9.35
C LEU A 34 12.78 2.39 -10.66
N ALA A 35 14.08 2.49 -10.89
CA ALA A 35 14.74 1.96 -12.08
C ALA A 35 15.00 0.43 -12.03
N ALA A 36 14.61 -0.26 -10.94
CA ALA A 36 14.96 -1.66 -10.76
C ALA A 36 14.01 -2.66 -11.43
N ASP A 37 12.69 -2.43 -11.36
CA ASP A 37 11.69 -3.25 -12.04
C ASP A 37 10.32 -2.53 -12.19
N PRO A 38 9.48 -2.92 -13.17
CA PRO A 38 8.20 -2.26 -13.42
C PRO A 38 7.21 -2.29 -12.25
N LEU A 39 7.23 -3.32 -11.40
CA LEU A 39 6.33 -3.43 -10.25
C LEU A 39 6.73 -2.44 -9.15
N ARG A 40 8.05 -2.30 -8.88
CA ARG A 40 8.58 -1.27 -7.99
C ARG A 40 8.30 0.13 -8.51
N PHE A 41 8.46 0.33 -9.82
CA PHE A 41 8.11 1.58 -10.48
C PHE A 41 6.64 1.94 -10.24
N LEU A 42 5.70 1.06 -10.59
CA LEU A 42 4.26 1.25 -10.34
C LEU A 42 3.98 1.64 -8.88
N ARG A 43 4.59 0.93 -7.93
CA ARG A 43 4.42 1.17 -6.49
C ARG A 43 4.98 2.53 -6.07
N GLY A 44 6.13 2.92 -6.58
CA GLY A 44 6.84 4.13 -6.17
C GLY A 44 6.34 5.41 -6.86
N THR A 45 5.55 5.29 -7.93
CA THR A 45 5.05 6.43 -8.72
C THR A 45 3.50 6.49 -8.73
N TYR A 46 2.86 6.51 -7.56
CA TYR A 46 1.39 6.57 -7.48
C TYR A 46 0.81 7.83 -8.16
N TYR A 47 1.50 8.97 -8.08
CA TYR A 47 1.12 10.19 -8.80
C TYR A 47 1.06 9.96 -10.31
N LEU A 48 2.10 9.33 -10.89
CA LEU A 48 2.12 9.03 -12.32
C LEU A 48 0.99 8.06 -12.66
N TRP A 49 0.74 7.04 -11.83
CA TRP A 49 -0.40 6.15 -12.00
C TRP A 49 -1.73 6.92 -12.09
N LEU A 50 -1.96 7.89 -11.20
CA LEU A 50 -3.18 8.71 -11.26
C LEU A 50 -3.25 9.51 -12.56
N GLU A 51 -2.16 10.16 -12.99
CA GLU A 51 -2.12 10.87 -14.27
C GLU A 51 -2.48 9.93 -15.44
N ARG A 52 -1.86 8.74 -15.49
CA ARG A 52 -2.11 7.77 -16.56
C ARG A 52 -3.54 7.23 -16.53
N VAL A 53 -4.12 6.98 -15.35
CA VAL A 53 -5.52 6.55 -15.23
C VAL A 53 -6.47 7.65 -15.70
N THR A 54 -6.24 8.91 -15.34
CA THR A 54 -7.09 10.03 -15.80
C THR A 54 -7.08 10.19 -17.33
N GLU A 55 -5.97 9.82 -17.99
CA GLU A 55 -5.85 9.89 -19.44
C GLU A 55 -6.42 8.65 -20.15
N LEU A 56 -6.08 7.45 -19.66
CA LEU A 56 -6.30 6.20 -20.39
C LEU A 56 -7.58 5.47 -19.99
N ALA A 57 -8.04 5.65 -18.75
CA ALA A 57 -9.22 4.98 -18.23
C ALA A 57 -10.02 5.88 -17.26
N PRO A 58 -10.39 7.12 -17.63
CA PRO A 58 -11.04 8.07 -16.73
C PRO A 58 -12.35 7.53 -16.11
N TYR A 59 -13.06 6.65 -16.82
CA TYR A 59 -14.30 6.03 -16.36
C TYR A 59 -14.14 5.19 -15.07
N VAL A 60 -12.93 4.78 -14.70
CA VAL A 60 -12.68 4.05 -13.44
C VAL A 60 -12.66 4.98 -12.22
N LEU A 61 -12.70 6.30 -12.43
CA LEU A 61 -12.78 7.31 -11.37
C LEU A 61 -14.23 7.71 -11.07
N ASP A 62 -15.17 7.31 -11.92
CA ASP A 62 -16.59 7.60 -11.77
C ASP A 62 -17.26 6.67 -10.73
N GLY A 63 -18.49 7.05 -10.35
CA GLY A 63 -19.39 6.23 -9.54
C GLY A 63 -19.35 6.51 -8.03
N PRO A 64 -20.12 5.73 -7.25
CA PRO A 64 -20.18 5.87 -5.80
C PRO A 64 -18.84 5.62 -5.12
N GLN A 65 -18.52 6.45 -4.13
CA GLN A 65 -17.25 6.40 -3.41
C GLN A 65 -17.30 5.49 -2.19
N VAL A 66 -16.25 4.70 -2.01
CA VAL A 66 -16.00 3.88 -0.82
C VAL A 66 -14.73 4.40 -0.12
N PRO A 67 -14.42 3.94 1.10
CA PRO A 67 -13.05 4.04 1.61
C PRO A 67 -12.14 3.25 0.67
N ALA A 68 -11.43 3.95 -0.20
CA ALA A 68 -10.49 3.38 -1.15
C ALA A 68 -9.09 3.44 -0.54
N VAL A 69 -8.35 2.34 -0.65
CA VAL A 69 -6.95 2.27 -0.21
C VAL A 69 -6.09 3.24 -1.01
N GLY A 70 -6.42 3.43 -2.30
CA GLY A 70 -5.75 4.33 -3.21
C GLY A 70 -4.58 3.66 -3.92
N ASP A 71 -3.53 3.32 -3.17
CA ASP A 71 -2.30 2.74 -3.70
C ASP A 71 -2.29 1.20 -3.70
N LEU A 72 -3.47 0.56 -3.75
CA LEU A 72 -3.60 -0.90 -3.60
C LEU A 72 -2.79 -1.69 -4.65
N HIS A 73 -1.91 -2.58 -4.18
CA HIS A 73 -1.11 -3.45 -5.02
C HIS A 73 -0.78 -4.76 -4.30
N VAL A 74 -0.32 -5.80 -5.01
CA VAL A 74 -0.07 -7.14 -4.43
C VAL A 74 0.92 -7.14 -3.25
N GLN A 75 1.83 -6.16 -3.16
CA GLN A 75 2.76 -6.02 -2.03
C GLN A 75 2.24 -5.13 -0.88
N ASN A 76 0.96 -4.70 -0.91
CA ASN A 76 0.29 -3.90 0.12
C ASN A 76 -0.47 -4.81 1.10
N PHE A 77 -0.19 -6.12 1.07
CA PHE A 77 -0.79 -7.10 1.97
C PHE A 77 0.28 -7.75 2.82
N GLY A 78 -0.06 -8.02 4.07
CA GLY A 78 0.84 -8.72 4.97
C GLY A 78 0.23 -8.95 6.34
N THR A 79 1.08 -9.33 7.28
CA THR A 79 0.67 -9.73 8.63
C THR A 79 0.91 -8.65 9.66
N TRP A 80 0.12 -8.66 10.73
CA TRP A 80 0.32 -7.81 11.90
C TRP A 80 -0.32 -8.42 13.15
N LEU A 81 0.00 -7.86 14.32
CA LEU A 81 -0.73 -8.12 15.56
C LEU A 81 -1.77 -7.01 15.78
N ASP A 82 -3.03 -7.38 15.99
CA ASP A 82 -4.08 -6.44 16.37
C ASP A 82 -3.99 -6.07 17.86
N HIS A 83 -4.85 -5.16 18.33
CA HIS A 83 -4.88 -4.71 19.73
C HIS A 83 -5.14 -5.82 20.77
N ARG A 84 -5.53 -7.03 20.35
CA ARG A 84 -5.72 -8.21 21.21
C ARG A 84 -4.58 -9.22 21.07
N GLY A 85 -3.54 -8.90 20.30
CA GLY A 85 -2.44 -9.81 20.01
C GLY A 85 -2.78 -10.91 19.00
N VAL A 86 -3.88 -10.78 18.24
CA VAL A 86 -4.20 -11.76 17.20
C VAL A 86 -3.37 -11.48 15.96
N ARG A 87 -2.74 -12.53 15.40
CA ARG A 87 -2.00 -12.44 14.14
C ARG A 87 -2.97 -12.40 12.96
N ARG A 88 -3.10 -11.21 12.38
CA ARG A 88 -3.99 -10.89 11.26
C ARG A 88 -3.25 -10.89 9.93
N TRP A 89 -3.98 -11.01 8.83
CA TRP A 89 -3.52 -10.74 7.48
C TRP A 89 -4.55 -9.93 6.68
N GLY A 90 -4.11 -8.96 5.90
CA GLY A 90 -4.97 -8.08 5.11
C GLY A 90 -4.20 -6.89 4.50
N VAL A 91 -4.89 -5.78 4.23
CA VAL A 91 -4.27 -4.53 3.72
C VAL A 91 -3.42 -3.89 4.81
N ASN A 92 -2.15 -3.59 4.50
CA ASN A 92 -1.13 -3.18 5.46
C ASN A 92 -0.81 -1.69 5.45
N ASP A 93 -0.99 -1.02 4.31
CA ASP A 93 -0.69 0.40 4.13
C ASP A 93 -1.96 1.15 3.74
N LEU A 94 -2.18 2.29 4.38
CA LEU A 94 -3.35 3.15 4.22
C LEU A 94 -2.92 4.62 4.13
N ASP A 95 -1.69 4.86 3.66
CA ASP A 95 -1.15 6.20 3.47
C ASP A 95 -2.03 7.05 2.53
N GLU A 96 -2.48 6.45 1.43
CA GLU A 96 -3.30 7.08 0.37
C GLU A 96 -4.81 6.90 0.56
N LEU A 97 -5.24 6.46 1.75
CA LEU A 97 -6.64 6.21 2.05
C LEU A 97 -7.49 7.48 1.90
N ALA A 98 -8.51 7.42 1.05
CA ALA A 98 -9.45 8.50 0.80
C ALA A 98 -10.82 7.94 0.40
N TRP A 99 -11.83 8.79 0.34
CA TRP A 99 -13.06 8.45 -0.38
C TRP A 99 -12.79 8.45 -1.88
N GLY A 100 -13.05 7.33 -2.56
CA GLY A 100 -12.76 7.18 -3.98
C GLY A 100 -13.47 5.99 -4.64
N SER A 101 -13.35 5.87 -5.96
CA SER A 101 -13.94 4.76 -6.70
C SER A 101 -13.19 3.45 -6.41
N PRO A 102 -13.89 2.34 -6.08
CA PRO A 102 -13.23 1.06 -5.86
C PRO A 102 -12.60 0.48 -7.13
N ALA A 103 -13.02 0.96 -8.32
CA ALA A 103 -12.47 0.50 -9.59
C ALA A 103 -10.99 0.88 -9.74
N LEU A 104 -10.56 2.00 -9.15
CA LEU A 104 -9.16 2.42 -9.12
C LEU A 104 -8.28 1.39 -8.39
N ASP A 105 -8.72 0.95 -7.20
CA ASP A 105 -8.01 -0.05 -6.38
C ASP A 105 -7.99 -1.42 -7.05
N LEU A 106 -9.12 -1.86 -7.62
CA LEU A 106 -9.20 -3.13 -8.34
C LEU A 106 -8.30 -3.16 -9.57
N LEU A 107 -8.29 -2.06 -10.34
CA LEU A 107 -7.44 -1.91 -11.51
C LEU A 107 -5.96 -1.92 -11.13
N ARG A 108 -5.56 -1.13 -10.13
CA ARG A 108 -4.17 -1.05 -9.68
C ARG A 108 -3.68 -2.39 -9.11
N LEU A 109 -4.54 -3.10 -8.36
CA LEU A 109 -4.24 -4.43 -7.87
C LEU A 109 -4.04 -5.43 -9.03
N ALA A 110 -4.93 -5.42 -10.02
CA ALA A 110 -4.81 -6.28 -11.21
C ALA A 110 -3.52 -6.00 -12.00
N VAL A 111 -3.21 -4.73 -12.28
CA VAL A 111 -1.97 -4.34 -12.98
C VAL A 111 -0.74 -4.79 -12.18
N SER A 112 -0.71 -4.56 -10.86
CA SER A 112 0.42 -4.98 -10.02
C SER A 112 0.61 -6.51 -10.00
N ALA A 113 -0.47 -7.28 -10.06
CA ALA A 113 -0.40 -8.74 -10.14
C ALA A 113 0.13 -9.20 -11.50
N VAL A 114 -0.24 -8.53 -12.61
CA VAL A 114 0.29 -8.82 -13.95
C VAL A 114 1.78 -8.44 -14.08
N LEU A 115 2.21 -7.35 -13.43
CA LEU A 115 3.61 -6.93 -13.41
C LEU A 115 4.48 -7.78 -12.48
N THR A 116 3.89 -8.59 -11.60
CA THR A 116 4.67 -9.44 -10.71
C THR A 116 5.39 -10.54 -11.53
N PRO A 117 6.71 -10.69 -11.36
CA PRO A 117 7.46 -11.72 -12.07
C PRO A 117 6.94 -13.13 -11.75
N GLN A 118 7.05 -14.04 -12.73
CA GLN A 118 6.80 -15.47 -12.55
C GLN A 118 5.39 -15.81 -12.00
N VAL A 119 4.40 -14.95 -12.23
CA VAL A 119 3.00 -15.26 -11.92
C VAL A 119 2.45 -16.28 -12.91
N SER A 120 1.93 -17.38 -12.38
CA SER A 120 1.60 -18.59 -13.14
C SER A 120 0.16 -18.66 -13.67
N ILE A 121 -0.58 -17.54 -13.66
CA ILE A 121 -1.95 -17.43 -14.19
C ILE A 121 -2.09 -16.24 -15.14
N SER A 122 -3.05 -16.31 -16.07
CA SER A 122 -3.23 -15.27 -17.09
C SER A 122 -3.86 -13.97 -16.54
N PRO A 123 -3.62 -12.81 -17.17
CA PRO A 123 -4.28 -11.55 -16.81
C PRO A 123 -5.80 -11.64 -16.77
N LYS A 124 -6.40 -12.39 -17.72
CA LYS A 124 -7.85 -12.67 -17.73
C LYS A 124 -8.31 -13.39 -16.47
N ARG A 125 -7.53 -14.37 -15.99
CA ARG A 125 -7.84 -15.12 -14.76
C ARG A 125 -7.68 -14.22 -13.52
N ILE A 126 -6.63 -13.41 -13.46
CA ILE A 126 -6.41 -12.41 -12.39
C ILE A 126 -7.62 -11.47 -12.28
N CYS A 127 -7.96 -10.76 -13.36
CA CYS A 127 -9.05 -9.79 -13.38
C CYS A 127 -10.38 -10.43 -12.97
N ARG A 128 -10.68 -11.61 -13.52
CA ARG A 128 -11.91 -12.34 -13.17
C ARG A 128 -11.95 -12.72 -11.68
N LEU A 129 -10.88 -13.27 -11.12
CA LEU A 129 -10.83 -13.65 -9.71
C LEU A 129 -11.03 -12.44 -8.79
N LEU A 130 -10.35 -11.33 -9.08
CA LEU A 130 -10.47 -10.10 -8.30
C LEU A 130 -11.90 -9.55 -8.36
N LEU A 131 -12.46 -9.41 -9.56
CA LEU A 131 -13.80 -8.85 -9.75
C LEU A 131 -14.90 -9.76 -9.19
N ASP A 132 -14.90 -11.05 -9.53
CA ASP A 132 -15.89 -12.02 -9.05
C ASP A 132 -15.88 -12.06 -7.50
N THR A 133 -14.70 -12.08 -6.89
CA THR A 133 -14.57 -12.09 -5.43
C THR A 133 -15.02 -10.77 -4.81
N TRP A 134 -14.59 -9.64 -5.38
CA TRP A 134 -14.95 -8.32 -4.86
C TRP A 134 -16.46 -8.08 -4.91
N SER A 135 -17.15 -8.54 -5.96
CA SER A 135 -18.60 -8.38 -6.11
C SER A 135 -19.39 -9.24 -5.12
N MET A 136 -18.89 -10.42 -4.74
CA MET A 136 -19.64 -11.39 -3.92
C MET A 136 -19.26 -11.42 -2.43
N ALA A 137 -18.03 -11.03 -2.07
CA ALA A 137 -17.56 -11.15 -0.69
C ALA A 137 -18.37 -10.27 0.27
N LYS A 138 -18.47 -10.68 1.54
CA LYS A 138 -19.05 -9.83 2.60
C LYS A 138 -17.91 -9.09 3.29
N PRO A 139 -18.04 -7.78 3.57
CA PRO A 139 -17.03 -7.07 4.33
C PRO A 139 -16.98 -7.62 5.76
N GLY A 140 -15.77 -7.69 6.28
CA GLY A 140 -15.49 -8.15 7.62
C GLY A 140 -14.25 -7.47 8.20
N ARG A 141 -13.42 -8.27 8.85
CA ARG A 141 -12.16 -7.87 9.47
C ARG A 141 -11.03 -8.62 8.79
N ALA A 142 -9.81 -8.13 8.94
CA ALA A 142 -8.63 -8.83 8.50
C ALA A 142 -8.61 -10.29 8.98
N VAL A 143 -8.08 -11.16 8.13
CA VAL A 143 -8.11 -12.61 8.30
C VAL A 143 -7.37 -12.99 9.57
N ASP A 144 -7.98 -13.78 10.45
CA ASP A 144 -7.27 -14.43 11.53
C ASP A 144 -6.40 -15.55 10.97
N LEU A 145 -5.09 -15.49 11.14
CA LEU A 145 -4.23 -16.58 10.64
C LEU A 145 -4.39 -17.88 11.44
N ALA A 146 -5.03 -17.85 12.61
CA ALA A 146 -5.39 -19.06 13.34
C ALA A 146 -6.67 -19.72 12.79
N ASP A 147 -7.49 -19.02 11.99
CA ASP A 147 -8.72 -19.59 11.44
C ASP A 147 -8.39 -20.80 10.54
N PRO A 148 -9.16 -21.90 10.60
CA PRO A 148 -8.95 -23.06 9.72
C PRO A 148 -9.01 -22.69 8.23
N GLY A 149 -9.83 -21.72 7.86
CA GLY A 149 -9.95 -21.22 6.49
C GLY A 149 -8.76 -20.40 5.98
N ALA A 150 -7.78 -20.08 6.85
CA ALA A 150 -6.58 -19.32 6.52
C ALA A 150 -5.35 -20.20 6.27
N GLU A 151 -5.51 -21.53 6.21
CA GLU A 151 -4.40 -22.49 6.05
C GLU A 151 -3.50 -22.14 4.85
N HIS A 152 -4.07 -21.75 3.71
CA HIS A 152 -3.31 -21.40 2.52
C HIS A 152 -2.46 -20.14 2.70
N LEU A 153 -2.92 -19.16 3.48
CA LEU A 153 -2.12 -17.98 3.82
C LEU A 153 -1.05 -18.35 4.84
N ARG A 154 -1.43 -19.05 5.92
CA ARG A 154 -0.52 -19.47 6.98
C ARG A 154 0.65 -20.31 6.45
N ALA A 155 0.40 -21.17 5.47
CA ALA A 155 1.44 -21.97 4.81
C ALA A 155 2.41 -21.14 3.94
N LEU A 156 2.03 -19.93 3.57
CA LEU A 156 2.83 -19.01 2.75
C LEU A 156 3.47 -17.87 3.54
N VAL A 157 3.12 -17.71 4.82
CA VAL A 157 3.81 -16.75 5.70
C VAL A 157 5.28 -17.16 5.80
N PRO A 158 6.22 -16.27 5.44
CA PRO A 158 7.65 -16.52 5.63
C PRO A 158 7.97 -16.93 7.06
N LYS A 159 9.05 -17.71 7.25
CA LYS A 159 9.55 -18.00 8.59
C LYS A 159 9.94 -16.68 9.27
N GLU A 160 9.49 -16.53 10.50
CA GLU A 160 9.81 -15.37 11.34
C GLU A 160 11.33 -15.16 11.40
N THR A 161 11.73 -13.91 11.25
CA THR A 161 13.11 -13.52 11.50
C THR A 161 13.37 -13.59 13.01
N ASP A 162 14.51 -14.13 13.40
CA ASP A 162 14.97 -14.09 14.80
C ASP A 162 14.89 -12.66 15.36
N ALA A 163 14.28 -12.51 16.54
CA ALA A 163 13.97 -11.20 17.10
C ALA A 163 15.22 -10.36 17.39
N ASP A 164 16.28 -10.98 17.92
CA ASP A 164 17.54 -10.30 18.21
C ASP A 164 18.19 -9.82 16.92
N ARG A 165 18.19 -10.65 15.88
CA ARG A 165 18.65 -10.26 14.53
C ARG A 165 17.81 -9.13 13.94
N TYR A 166 16.49 -9.19 14.08
CA TYR A 166 15.57 -8.18 13.54
C TYR A 166 15.81 -6.81 14.18
N TYR A 167 15.76 -6.74 15.52
CA TYR A 167 15.99 -5.48 16.24
C TYR A 167 17.45 -5.04 16.13
N GLY A 168 18.41 -5.96 16.06
CA GLY A 168 19.82 -5.68 15.80
C GLY A 168 20.01 -4.87 14.52
N LYS A 169 19.42 -5.32 13.41
CA LYS A 169 19.46 -4.58 12.13
C LYS A 169 18.85 -3.18 12.20
N LEU A 170 17.82 -2.96 13.01
CA LEU A 170 17.25 -1.63 13.18
C LEU A 170 18.22 -0.67 13.89
N ARG A 171 19.09 -1.19 14.77
CA ARG A 171 20.12 -0.39 15.48
C ARG A 171 21.34 -0.07 14.62
N GLU A 172 21.52 -0.74 13.49
CA GLU A 172 22.58 -0.45 12.52
C GLU A 172 22.29 0.83 11.71
N GLY A 173 21.07 1.34 11.75
CA GLY A 173 20.70 2.61 11.10
C GLY A 173 21.44 3.81 11.70
N ALA A 174 21.65 4.85 10.90
CA ALA A 174 22.30 6.09 11.34
C ALA A 174 21.57 6.70 12.56
N PRO A 175 22.26 7.23 13.57
CA PRO A 175 21.61 7.84 14.74
C PRO A 175 20.64 8.96 14.34
N ALA A 176 19.47 9.02 14.96
CA ALA A 176 18.47 10.07 14.74
C ALA A 176 18.20 10.83 16.04
N ASP A 177 17.97 12.14 15.94
CA ASP A 177 17.59 12.97 17.09
C ASP A 177 16.06 12.98 17.26
N PRO A 178 15.50 12.37 18.32
CA PRO A 178 14.06 12.37 18.57
C PRO A 178 13.51 13.74 18.99
N SER A 179 14.35 14.74 19.29
CA SER A 179 13.92 16.07 19.70
C SER A 179 13.07 16.80 18.64
N VAL A 180 13.23 16.41 17.37
CA VAL A 180 12.44 16.95 16.24
C VAL A 180 10.99 16.46 16.21
N LEU A 181 10.67 15.41 16.98
CA LEU A 181 9.32 14.86 17.02
C LEU A 181 8.40 15.75 17.87
N PRO A 182 7.14 15.95 17.47
CA PRO A 182 6.15 16.60 18.32
C PRO A 182 6.00 15.89 19.67
N ALA A 183 5.72 16.66 20.74
CA ALA A 183 5.62 16.11 22.10
C ALA A 183 4.58 14.97 22.21
N GLY A 184 3.46 15.06 21.48
CA GLY A 184 2.45 14.01 21.42
C GLY A 184 2.96 12.71 20.79
N VAL A 185 3.82 12.83 19.76
CA VAL A 185 4.46 11.68 19.10
C VAL A 185 5.48 11.02 20.03
N GLN A 186 6.33 11.82 20.68
CA GLN A 186 7.31 11.31 21.66
C GLN A 186 6.62 10.54 22.81
N ALA A 187 5.57 11.11 23.38
CA ALA A 187 4.79 10.49 24.45
C ALA A 187 4.09 9.18 24.02
N ALA A 188 3.77 9.03 22.73
CA ALA A 188 3.08 7.87 22.20
C ALA A 188 3.99 6.67 21.91
N VAL A 189 5.31 6.88 21.75
CA VAL A 189 6.29 5.82 21.43
C VAL A 189 6.38 4.78 22.54
N LYS A 190 6.39 5.22 23.81
CA LYS A 190 6.34 4.34 25.00
C LYS A 190 7.39 3.22 24.97
N ILE A 191 8.65 3.58 24.73
CA ILE A 191 9.81 2.69 24.90
C ILE A 191 10.81 3.39 25.81
N ASP A 192 11.08 2.80 26.97
CA ASP A 192 12.07 3.33 27.91
C ASP A 192 13.49 3.14 27.37
N ASN A 193 14.32 4.18 27.48
CA ASN A 193 15.73 4.18 27.05
C ASN A 193 15.93 3.70 25.61
N ALA A 194 15.02 4.05 24.69
CA ALA A 194 15.13 3.69 23.29
C ALA A 194 16.38 4.30 22.63
N SER A 195 17.06 3.52 21.79
CA SER A 195 17.98 4.08 20.82
C SER A 195 17.22 4.50 19.56
N TRP A 196 17.61 5.63 18.96
CA TRP A 196 16.90 6.23 17.85
C TRP A 196 17.74 6.22 16.58
N HIS A 197 17.14 5.74 15.49
CA HIS A 197 17.84 5.54 14.23
C HIS A 197 16.99 5.99 13.04
N HIS A 198 17.63 6.52 12.01
CA HIS A 198 17.01 6.71 10.70
C HIS A 198 16.66 5.37 10.09
N ARG A 199 15.52 5.32 9.38
CA ARG A 199 15.07 4.10 8.71
C ARG A 199 14.69 4.40 7.27
N GLN A 200 15.33 3.72 6.33
CA GLN A 200 14.98 3.74 4.91
C GLN A 200 14.12 2.53 4.59
N ALA A 201 12.85 2.75 4.23
CA ALA A 201 11.95 1.65 3.86
C ALA A 201 10.68 2.11 3.15
N GLY A 202 10.26 1.33 2.15
CA GLY A 202 9.02 1.54 1.41
C GLY A 202 9.22 2.54 0.27
N THR A 203 9.39 2.01 -0.95
CA THR A 203 9.74 2.76 -2.17
C THR A 203 8.92 4.03 -2.39
N GLY A 204 7.59 3.98 -2.21
CA GLY A 204 6.71 5.14 -2.43
C GLY A 204 6.94 6.29 -1.45
N SER A 205 7.34 5.96 -0.22
CA SER A 205 7.55 6.92 0.87
C SER A 205 9.01 7.30 1.10
N LEU A 206 9.95 6.79 0.30
CA LEU A 206 11.34 7.26 0.35
C LEU A 206 11.37 8.77 0.06
N GLY A 207 12.09 9.50 0.89
CA GLY A 207 12.08 10.97 0.97
C GLY A 207 11.32 11.50 2.17
N HIS A 208 10.39 10.74 2.75
CA HIS A 208 9.67 11.16 3.97
C HIS A 208 10.55 10.94 5.22
N PRO A 209 10.68 11.96 6.11
CA PRO A 209 11.40 11.80 7.36
C PRO A 209 10.83 10.64 8.18
N ARG A 210 11.73 9.74 8.58
CA ARG A 210 11.38 8.52 9.28
C ARG A 210 12.48 8.15 10.26
N MET A 211 12.05 7.77 11.45
CA MET A 211 12.93 7.25 12.48
C MET A 211 12.28 6.09 13.22
N VAL A 212 13.12 5.26 13.82
CA VAL A 212 12.72 4.11 14.62
C VAL A 212 13.33 4.23 16.02
N ALA A 213 12.46 4.10 17.02
CA ALA A 213 12.84 3.87 18.40
C ALA A 213 12.98 2.35 18.62
N VAL A 214 14.15 1.91 19.08
CA VAL A 214 14.45 0.50 19.31
C VAL A 214 14.73 0.29 20.80
N GLY A 215 13.87 -0.49 21.46
CA GLY A 215 14.07 -0.99 22.82
C GLY A 215 14.78 -2.35 22.81
N LYS A 216 14.63 -3.16 23.86
CA LYS A 216 15.24 -4.50 23.91
C LYS A 216 14.61 -5.47 22.89
N ASP A 217 13.30 -5.63 22.96
CA ASP A 217 12.47 -6.59 22.23
C ASP A 217 11.25 -5.92 21.57
N ILE A 218 11.33 -4.61 21.38
CA ILE A 218 10.26 -3.75 20.90
C ILE A 218 10.83 -2.65 20.00
N ALA A 219 10.15 -2.36 18.90
CA ALA A 219 10.46 -1.20 18.08
C ALA A 219 9.19 -0.44 17.67
N ARG A 220 9.34 0.88 17.51
CA ARG A 220 8.29 1.77 17.01
C ARG A 220 8.87 2.65 15.92
N GLU A 221 8.23 2.67 14.77
CA GLU A 221 8.53 3.60 13.70
C GLU A 221 7.62 4.82 13.82
N VAL A 222 8.19 5.99 13.61
CA VAL A 222 7.47 7.23 13.35
C VAL A 222 7.89 7.76 11.98
N LYS A 223 6.91 8.12 11.15
CA LYS A 223 7.09 8.57 9.77
C LYS A 223 6.22 9.80 9.51
N VAL A 224 6.77 10.85 8.91
CA VAL A 224 5.96 12.00 8.45
C VAL A 224 4.95 11.53 7.40
N VAL A 225 3.69 11.88 7.61
CA VAL A 225 2.60 11.64 6.66
C VAL A 225 2.56 12.84 5.72
N GLY A 226 2.76 12.59 4.44
CA GLY A 226 2.62 13.60 3.41
C GLY A 226 1.15 13.94 3.13
N PRO A 227 0.88 15.01 2.37
CA PRO A 227 -0.44 15.20 1.77
C PRO A 227 -0.83 13.99 0.90
N PRO A 228 -2.13 13.65 0.77
CA PRO A 228 -2.57 12.63 -0.17
C PRO A 228 -2.14 12.97 -1.60
N THR A 229 -1.74 11.96 -2.37
CA THR A 229 -1.30 12.14 -3.76
C THR A 229 -2.44 12.68 -4.66
N ALA A 230 -3.70 12.43 -4.30
CA ALA A 230 -4.87 13.02 -4.96
C ALA A 230 -4.94 14.57 -4.86
N GLY A 231 -4.16 15.19 -3.96
CA GLY A 231 -3.98 16.64 -3.92
C GLY A 231 -2.99 17.18 -4.97
N TYR A 232 -2.18 16.30 -5.58
CA TYR A 232 -1.33 16.61 -6.73
C TYR A 232 -2.06 16.30 -8.05
N VAL A 233 -2.69 15.12 -8.16
CA VAL A 233 -3.54 14.75 -9.31
C VAL A 233 -5.01 14.72 -8.89
N PRO A 234 -5.83 15.71 -9.28
CA PRO A 234 -7.22 15.79 -8.84
C PRO A 234 -8.08 14.72 -9.51
N ILE A 235 -8.31 13.61 -8.79
CA ILE A 235 -9.13 12.48 -9.24
C ILE A 235 -10.54 12.46 -8.59
N GLY A 236 -10.95 13.56 -7.97
CA GLY A 236 -12.22 13.66 -7.24
C GLY A 236 -12.27 12.90 -5.90
N ALA A 237 -11.13 12.39 -5.42
CA ALA A 237 -11.05 11.75 -4.12
C ALA A 237 -11.24 12.78 -2.99
N GLN A 238 -11.97 12.40 -1.94
CA GLN A 238 -12.26 13.29 -0.80
C GLN A 238 -11.49 12.85 0.43
N SER A 239 -10.80 13.79 1.07
CA SER A 239 -10.13 13.56 2.35
C SER A 239 -11.14 13.59 3.51
N ASP A 240 -10.92 12.74 4.50
CA ASP A 240 -11.71 12.68 5.73
C ASP A 240 -10.79 12.24 6.87
N ASP A 241 -10.56 13.15 7.82
CA ASP A 241 -9.62 12.94 8.94
C ASP A 241 -10.02 11.78 9.86
N LEU A 242 -11.31 11.42 9.89
CA LEU A 242 -11.82 10.31 10.69
C LEU A 242 -11.78 8.96 9.95
N LEU A 243 -11.62 8.98 8.63
CA LEU A 243 -11.66 7.79 7.78
C LEU A 243 -10.60 6.78 8.18
N TYR A 244 -9.36 7.25 8.38
CA TYR A 244 -8.22 6.41 8.76
C TYR A 244 -8.48 5.61 10.04
N GLY A 245 -8.91 6.29 11.11
CA GLY A 245 -9.24 5.63 12.38
C GLY A 245 -10.43 4.68 12.26
N ARG A 246 -11.44 5.04 11.46
CA ARG A 246 -12.62 4.20 11.21
C ARG A 246 -12.24 2.90 10.49
N VAL A 247 -11.45 2.99 9.42
CA VAL A 247 -10.99 1.84 8.64
C VAL A 247 -10.10 0.94 9.50
N LEU A 248 -9.09 1.49 10.19
CA LEU A 248 -8.22 0.72 11.08
C LEU A 248 -9.00 -0.04 12.15
N SER A 249 -10.01 0.59 12.76
CA SER A 249 -10.85 -0.06 13.75
C SER A 249 -11.67 -1.21 13.17
N ALA A 250 -12.30 -0.98 12.01
CA ALA A 250 -13.15 -1.95 11.34
C ALA A 250 -12.38 -3.21 10.92
N ILE A 251 -11.20 -3.03 10.29
CA ILE A 251 -10.40 -4.15 9.80
C ILE A 251 -9.59 -4.86 10.89
N ARG A 252 -9.63 -4.37 12.15
CA ARG A 252 -8.73 -4.80 13.24
C ARG A 252 -7.26 -4.61 12.85
N GLY A 253 -6.93 -3.41 12.40
CA GLY A 253 -5.62 -3.05 11.87
C GLY A 253 -4.45 -3.17 12.88
N PRO A 254 -3.22 -2.91 12.41
CA PRO A 254 -2.01 -3.05 13.22
C PRO A 254 -2.07 -2.26 14.52
N TYR A 255 -1.49 -2.81 15.59
CA TYR A 255 -1.46 -2.13 16.88
C TYR A 255 -0.05 -2.06 17.52
N PRO A 256 0.35 -0.87 18.03
CA PRO A 256 -0.24 0.44 17.75
C PRO A 256 -0.09 0.85 16.27
N MET A 257 -1.09 1.54 15.73
CA MET A 257 -1.07 2.30 14.48
C MET A 257 -1.88 3.58 14.67
N ARG A 258 -1.26 4.75 14.57
CA ARG A 258 -1.91 6.06 14.86
C ARG A 258 -1.29 7.18 14.04
N ARG A 259 -2.09 8.20 13.73
CA ARG A 259 -1.62 9.49 13.21
C ARG A 259 -1.72 10.56 14.32
N ILE A 260 -0.63 11.30 14.56
CA ILE A 260 -0.50 12.31 15.61
C ILE A 260 0.33 13.46 15.03
N ASP A 261 -0.21 14.68 14.99
CA ASP A 261 0.49 15.90 14.54
C ASP A 261 1.25 15.75 13.20
N GLY A 262 0.64 15.09 12.20
CA GLY A 262 1.27 14.85 10.89
C GLY A 262 2.26 13.68 10.84
N TRP A 263 2.41 12.92 11.92
CA TRP A 263 3.25 11.72 11.99
C TRP A 263 2.43 10.46 12.14
N GLN A 264 2.85 9.39 11.47
CA GLN A 264 2.32 8.04 11.63
C GLN A 264 3.24 7.24 12.55
N LEU A 265 2.70 6.77 13.67
CA LEU A 265 3.34 5.84 14.60
C LEU A 265 2.87 4.41 14.31
N ARG A 266 3.80 3.47 14.19
CA ARG A 266 3.47 2.04 14.12
C ARG A 266 4.44 1.14 14.89
N ALA A 267 3.95 -0.05 15.26
CA ALA A 267 4.83 -1.14 15.68
C ALA A 267 5.65 -1.68 14.51
N LEU A 268 6.93 -1.99 14.79
CA LEU A 268 7.73 -2.89 13.97
C LEU A 268 7.94 -4.18 14.76
N SER A 269 7.76 -5.32 14.11
CA SER A 269 7.93 -6.65 14.69
C SER A 269 8.46 -7.61 13.63
N PRO A 270 9.25 -8.62 14.01
CA PRO A 270 9.66 -9.72 13.13
C PRO A 270 8.47 -10.54 12.56
N ASP A 271 7.29 -10.42 13.15
CA ASP A 271 6.10 -11.18 12.73
C ASP A 271 5.29 -10.48 11.62
N VAL A 272 5.73 -9.28 11.22
CA VAL A 272 5.15 -8.46 10.14
C VAL A 272 5.82 -8.86 8.83
N GLU A 273 5.16 -9.75 8.11
CA GLU A 273 5.68 -10.36 6.89
C GLU A 273 4.70 -10.15 5.73
N ARG A 274 5.23 -10.23 4.51
CA ARG A 274 4.44 -10.14 3.28
C ARG A 274 4.31 -11.52 2.65
N ILE A 275 3.14 -11.82 2.10
CA ILE A 275 2.93 -12.99 1.24
C ILE A 275 3.04 -12.53 -0.20
N THR A 276 4.03 -13.03 -0.93
CA THR A 276 4.21 -12.74 -2.36
C THR A 276 3.48 -13.78 -3.22
N ILE A 277 3.08 -13.37 -4.43
CA ILE A 277 2.48 -14.28 -5.42
C ILE A 277 3.50 -14.78 -6.46
N GLU A 278 4.72 -14.24 -6.43
CA GLU A 278 5.82 -14.60 -7.31
C GLU A 278 6.19 -16.08 -7.13
N SER A 279 6.39 -16.77 -8.25
CA SER A 279 6.84 -18.18 -8.29
C SER A 279 5.91 -19.18 -7.59
N LEU A 280 4.70 -18.77 -7.20
CA LEU A 280 3.69 -19.67 -6.66
C LEU A 280 3.07 -20.53 -7.76
N ARG A 281 2.67 -21.75 -7.40
CA ARG A 281 1.85 -22.61 -8.27
C ARG A 281 0.50 -21.95 -8.56
N PRO A 282 -0.13 -22.21 -9.73
CA PRO A 282 -1.35 -21.53 -10.15
C PRO A 282 -2.44 -21.48 -9.06
N LYS A 283 -2.78 -22.63 -8.45
CA LYS A 283 -3.79 -22.71 -7.39
C LYS A 283 -3.48 -21.82 -6.18
N ALA A 284 -2.21 -21.69 -5.80
CA ALA A 284 -1.82 -20.84 -4.68
C ALA A 284 -1.94 -19.35 -5.04
N VAL A 285 -1.57 -18.96 -6.27
CA VAL A 285 -1.81 -17.59 -6.77
C VAL A 285 -3.30 -17.25 -6.71
N GLU A 286 -4.18 -18.15 -7.18
CA GLU A 286 -5.63 -17.91 -7.16
C GLU A 286 -6.17 -17.71 -5.74
N LEU A 287 -5.74 -18.53 -4.79
CA LEU A 287 -6.16 -18.44 -3.39
C LEU A 287 -5.67 -17.14 -2.72
N VAL A 288 -4.44 -16.73 -3.00
CA VAL A 288 -3.88 -15.48 -2.47
C VAL A 288 -4.60 -14.27 -3.06
N LEU A 289 -4.80 -14.20 -4.39
CA LEU A 289 -5.53 -13.11 -5.03
C LEU A 289 -7.00 -13.04 -4.58
N THR A 290 -7.65 -14.19 -4.38
CA THR A 290 -8.99 -14.24 -3.78
C THR A 290 -8.98 -13.63 -2.38
N SER A 291 -7.95 -13.91 -1.59
CA SER A 291 -7.80 -13.35 -0.24
C SER A 291 -7.53 -11.84 -0.29
N MET A 292 -6.72 -11.37 -1.25
CA MET A 292 -6.45 -9.94 -1.47
C MET A 292 -7.72 -9.18 -1.85
N ALA A 293 -8.54 -9.72 -2.76
CA ALA A 293 -9.83 -9.12 -3.12
C ALA A 293 -10.80 -9.05 -1.93
N ARG A 294 -10.84 -10.07 -1.06
CA ARG A 294 -11.62 -10.04 0.18
C ARG A 294 -11.12 -8.95 1.14
N ALA A 295 -9.82 -8.84 1.33
CA ALA A 295 -9.23 -7.81 2.18
C ALA A 295 -9.48 -6.39 1.64
N ALA A 296 -9.56 -6.20 0.32
CA ALA A 296 -10.03 -4.93 -0.26
C ALA A 296 -11.50 -4.66 0.08
N VAL A 297 -12.38 -5.67 0.02
CA VAL A 297 -13.78 -5.55 0.44
C VAL A 297 -13.92 -5.21 1.93
N ASP A 298 -13.04 -5.71 2.80
CA ASP A 298 -13.02 -5.34 4.22
C ASP A 298 -12.80 -3.83 4.44
N VAL A 299 -12.01 -3.18 3.58
CA VAL A 299 -11.79 -1.72 3.58
C VAL A 299 -12.95 -0.98 2.92
N HIS A 300 -13.32 -1.38 1.69
CA HIS A 300 -14.36 -0.69 0.90
C HIS A 300 -15.74 -0.79 1.57
N GLY A 301 -16.00 -1.87 2.30
CA GLY A 301 -17.27 -2.15 2.96
C GLY A 301 -17.38 -1.67 4.40
N VAL A 302 -16.44 -0.84 4.88
CA VAL A 302 -16.57 -0.19 6.20
C VAL A 302 -17.88 0.60 6.30
N ILE A 303 -18.38 1.13 5.18
CA ILE A 303 -19.74 1.66 5.04
C ILE A 303 -20.54 0.75 4.09
N PRO A 304 -21.37 -0.18 4.61
CA PRO A 304 -22.00 -1.22 3.80
C PRO A 304 -22.86 -0.71 2.64
N HIS A 305 -23.58 0.41 2.82
CA HIS A 305 -24.41 0.97 1.76
C HIS A 305 -23.59 1.61 0.63
N HIS A 306 -22.45 2.22 0.92
CA HIS A 306 -21.52 2.71 -0.12
C HIS A 306 -20.99 1.56 -0.97
N LEU A 307 -20.61 0.44 -0.33
CA LEU A 307 -20.16 -0.75 -1.06
C LEU A 307 -21.29 -1.34 -1.94
N HIS A 308 -22.53 -1.34 -1.44
CA HIS A 308 -23.69 -1.77 -2.21
C HIS A 308 -23.88 -0.91 -3.47
N ASP A 309 -23.91 0.42 -3.31
CA ASP A 309 -24.08 1.36 -4.42
C ASP A 309 -22.91 1.23 -5.43
N ALA A 310 -21.68 1.11 -4.93
CA ALA A 310 -20.51 0.95 -5.77
C ALA A 310 -20.52 -0.37 -6.57
N ARG A 311 -21.02 -1.47 -5.99
CA ARG A 311 -21.25 -2.72 -6.73
C ARG A 311 -22.29 -2.54 -7.83
N GLY A 312 -23.40 -1.87 -7.52
CA GLY A 312 -24.42 -1.53 -8.51
C GLY A 312 -23.83 -0.73 -9.69
N HIS A 313 -22.93 0.21 -9.41
CA HIS A 313 -22.23 0.94 -10.48
C HIS A 313 -21.25 0.06 -11.27
N VAL A 314 -20.42 -0.75 -10.61
CA VAL A 314 -19.46 -1.66 -11.29
C VAL A 314 -20.18 -2.67 -12.19
N GLU A 315 -21.40 -3.10 -11.83
CA GLU A 315 -22.26 -3.95 -12.68
C GLU A 315 -22.71 -3.27 -13.97
N THR A 316 -22.71 -1.93 -14.03
CA THR A 316 -23.03 -1.18 -15.27
C THR A 316 -21.85 -1.05 -16.22
N LEU A 317 -20.62 -1.30 -15.76
CA LEU A 317 -19.43 -1.24 -16.60
C LEU A 317 -19.38 -2.43 -17.57
N PRO A 318 -18.74 -2.29 -18.76
CA PRO A 318 -18.58 -3.40 -19.69
C PRO A 318 -17.99 -4.64 -19.02
N PRO A 319 -18.43 -5.89 -19.29
CA PRO A 319 -17.92 -7.08 -18.61
C PRO A 319 -16.40 -7.30 -18.72
N THR A 320 -15.75 -6.68 -19.71
CA THR A 320 -14.31 -6.73 -19.94
C THR A 320 -13.55 -5.53 -19.39
N TRP A 321 -14.22 -4.53 -18.79
CA TRP A 321 -13.63 -3.24 -18.39
C TRP A 321 -12.31 -3.41 -17.63
N LEU A 322 -12.29 -4.32 -16.63
CA LEU A 322 -11.12 -4.53 -15.81
C LEU A 322 -9.98 -5.17 -16.60
N LEU A 323 -10.28 -6.12 -17.50
CA LEU A 323 -9.26 -6.76 -18.32
C LEU A 323 -8.68 -5.79 -19.36
N ASP A 324 -9.53 -5.01 -20.01
CA ASP A 324 -9.13 -4.08 -21.06
C ASP A 324 -8.29 -2.95 -20.47
N ALA A 325 -8.74 -2.34 -19.37
CA ALA A 325 -7.95 -1.35 -18.63
C ALA A 325 -6.65 -1.94 -18.06
N THR A 326 -6.69 -3.16 -17.50
CA THR A 326 -5.48 -3.80 -16.95
C THR A 326 -4.42 -3.99 -18.04
N ARG A 327 -4.80 -4.43 -19.24
CA ARG A 327 -3.85 -4.57 -20.36
C ARG A 327 -3.25 -3.22 -20.76
N GLN A 328 -4.11 -2.23 -21.00
CA GLN A 328 -3.70 -0.90 -21.42
C GLN A 328 -2.75 -0.24 -20.41
N LEU A 329 -3.09 -0.28 -19.12
CA LEU A 329 -2.28 0.33 -18.07
C LEU A 329 -1.05 -0.49 -17.69
N THR A 330 -1.05 -1.82 -17.91
CA THR A 330 0.16 -2.64 -17.78
C THR A 330 1.18 -2.24 -18.85
N ASP A 331 0.74 -2.13 -20.10
CA ASP A 331 1.62 -1.78 -21.22
C ASP A 331 2.13 -0.34 -21.09
N ASP A 332 1.27 0.61 -20.70
CA ASP A 332 1.68 1.99 -20.42
C ASP A 332 2.67 2.06 -19.25
N THR A 333 2.43 1.33 -18.14
CA THR A 333 3.36 1.29 -17.00
C THR A 333 4.74 0.77 -17.40
N LYS A 334 4.80 -0.29 -18.24
CA LYS A 334 6.07 -0.82 -18.75
C LYS A 334 6.78 0.20 -19.64
N SER A 335 6.05 0.85 -20.56
CA SER A 335 6.61 1.91 -21.41
C SER A 335 7.19 3.06 -20.60
N ARG A 336 6.47 3.54 -19.58
CA ARG A 336 6.95 4.60 -18.68
C ARG A 336 8.14 4.15 -17.84
N TYR A 337 8.14 2.90 -17.38
CA TYR A 337 9.29 2.33 -16.69
C TYR A 337 10.53 2.28 -17.60
N ASP A 338 10.39 1.80 -18.84
CA ASP A 338 11.51 1.69 -19.78
C ASP A 338 12.10 3.07 -20.10
N GLU A 339 11.24 4.09 -20.31
CA GLU A 339 11.66 5.49 -20.49
C GLU A 339 12.41 6.04 -19.26
N TYR A 340 11.90 5.76 -18.05
CA TYR A 340 12.50 6.19 -16.79
C TYR A 340 13.85 5.51 -16.55
N ALA A 341 13.92 4.18 -16.74
CA ALA A 341 15.12 3.39 -16.52
C ALA A 341 16.24 3.74 -17.52
N ALA A 342 15.89 4.00 -18.79
CA ALA A 342 16.82 4.45 -19.81
C ALA A 342 17.43 5.84 -19.51
N SER A 343 16.66 6.71 -18.84
CA SER A 343 17.11 8.05 -18.45
C SER A 343 17.87 8.08 -17.12
N SER A 344 17.78 7.02 -16.33
CA SER A 344 18.42 6.86 -15.02
C SER A 344 19.71 6.04 -15.06
N SER A 345 20.05 5.49 -16.23
CA SER A 345 21.30 4.76 -16.52
C SER A 345 22.35 5.72 -17.05
#